data_AF-A0A953LNX9-F1
#
_entry.id   AF-A0A953LNX9-F1
#
_cell.length_a   1.000
_cell.length_b   1.000
_cell.length_c   1.000
_cell.angle_alpha   90.00
_cell.angle_beta   90.00
_cell.angle_gamma   90.00
#
_symmetry.space_group_name_H-M   'P 1'
#
loop_
_entity.id
_entity.type
_entity.pdbx_description
1 polymer ?
#
loop_
_entity_poly.entity_id
_entity_poly.type
_entity_poly.pdbx_seq_one_letter_code
_entity_poly.pdbx_strand_id
1 'polypeptide(L)'
;MPYPEQLVAPMRAELTRLGVQELTTADEVDAAFEQSSSGTVLAIINSVCGCAAANARPAVALVQSVTPQPDRMVTVFAGQDMEATARLREHLAGVPPSSPFMALFKDGDPVWVLERRMIEGRSASAIAADLKAAFEAHAGDGASSDENLIADVGAVATDSPPSTFKSIL
;
A
#
# COMPACT_ATOMS: atom_id res chain seq x y z
N MET A 1 16.00 16.56 15.75
CA MET A 1 17.19 16.95 14.96
C MET A 1 17.63 15.72 14.19
N PRO A 2 17.78 15.82 12.86
CA PRO A 2 18.29 14.73 12.02
C PRO A 2 19.66 14.24 12.50
N TYR A 3 19.97 12.98 12.22
CA TYR A 3 21.31 12.44 12.44
C TYR A 3 22.21 12.89 11.28
N PRO A 4 23.54 12.98 11.47
CA PRO A 4 24.47 13.21 10.38
C PRO A 4 24.29 12.21 9.23
N GLU A 5 24.34 12.69 7.98
CA GLU A 5 24.09 11.87 6.79
C GLU A 5 25.00 10.64 6.72
N GLN A 6 26.26 10.77 7.16
CA GLN A 6 27.21 9.65 7.16
C GLN A 6 26.78 8.48 8.04
N LEU A 7 25.93 8.72 9.06
CA LEU A 7 25.41 7.67 9.93
C LEU A 7 24.16 7.00 9.35
N VAL A 8 23.36 7.73 8.57
CA VAL A 8 22.08 7.23 8.04
C VAL A 8 22.18 6.72 6.61
N ALA A 9 23.18 7.15 5.84
CA ALA A 9 23.43 6.70 4.48
C ALA A 9 23.47 5.15 4.33
N PRO A 10 24.10 4.38 5.24
CA PRO A 10 24.03 2.92 5.17
C PRO A 10 22.60 2.38 5.35
N MET A 11 21.81 3.01 6.23
CA MET A 11 20.43 2.60 6.51
C MET A 11 19.47 2.92 5.36
N ARG A 12 19.75 4.00 4.61
CA ARG A 12 19.10 4.32 3.33
C ARG A 12 19.46 3.27 2.28
N ALA A 13 20.76 2.99 2.15
CA ALA A 13 21.30 2.04 1.18
C ALA A 13 20.78 0.60 1.34
N GLU A 14 20.40 0.19 2.56
CA GLU A 14 19.77 -1.11 2.80
C GLU A 14 18.45 -1.29 2.02
N LEU A 15 17.69 -0.22 1.78
CA LEU A 15 16.45 -0.27 1.00
C LEU A 15 16.68 0.12 -0.47
N THR A 16 17.46 1.18 -0.73
CA THR A 16 17.65 1.65 -2.12
C THR A 16 18.40 0.66 -3.00
N ARG A 17 19.31 -0.16 -2.44
CA ARG A 17 19.94 -1.27 -3.18
C ARG A 17 18.97 -2.37 -3.60
N LEU A 18 17.80 -2.45 -2.96
CA LEU A 18 16.73 -3.37 -3.29
C LEU A 18 15.75 -2.79 -4.31
N GLY A 19 16.05 -1.62 -4.90
CA GLY A 19 15.18 -0.94 -5.85
C GLY A 19 14.04 -0.13 -5.20
N VAL A 20 14.03 0.00 -3.86
CA VAL A 20 13.07 0.86 -3.17
C VAL A 20 13.44 2.32 -3.43
N GLN A 21 12.52 3.08 -4.03
CA GLN A 21 12.72 4.49 -4.32
C GLN A 21 12.69 5.32 -3.03
N GLU A 22 13.74 6.09 -2.78
CA GLU A 22 13.79 7.01 -1.66
C GLU A 22 13.08 8.33 -1.99
N LEU A 23 12.25 8.80 -1.07
CA LEU A 23 11.50 10.06 -1.16
C LEU A 23 11.88 10.93 0.05
N THR A 24 12.47 12.08 -0.24
CA THR A 24 13.06 13.01 0.73
C THR A 24 12.26 14.30 0.89
N THR A 25 11.39 14.63 -0.08
CA THR A 25 10.50 15.80 -0.05
C THR A 25 9.02 15.42 -0.09
N ALA A 26 8.14 16.36 0.27
CA ALA A 26 6.70 16.16 0.15
C ALA A 26 6.26 16.00 -1.33
N ASP A 27 6.84 16.80 -2.22
CA ASP A 27 6.54 16.74 -3.67
C ASP A 27 6.90 15.38 -4.28
N GLU A 28 8.00 14.76 -3.83
CA GLU A 28 8.38 13.40 -4.25
C GLU A 28 7.36 12.34 -3.78
N VAL A 29 6.76 12.53 -2.60
CA VAL A 29 5.67 11.67 -2.11
C VAL A 29 4.43 11.82 -2.99
N ASP A 30 4.02 13.06 -3.26
CA ASP A 30 2.84 13.32 -4.10
C ASP A 30 3.01 12.74 -5.50
N ALA A 31 4.16 12.99 -6.12
CA ALA A 31 4.48 12.46 -7.44
C ALA A 31 4.44 10.92 -7.46
N ALA A 32 4.92 10.24 -6.41
CA ALA A 32 4.91 8.78 -6.34
C ALA A 32 3.48 8.22 -6.24
N PHE A 33 2.61 8.87 -5.47
CA PHE A 33 1.21 8.46 -5.32
C PHE A 33 0.37 8.80 -6.54
N GLU A 34 0.58 9.94 -7.19
CA GLU A 34 -0.08 10.30 -8.46
C GLU A 34 0.25 9.30 -9.57
N GLN A 35 1.53 8.94 -9.69
CA GLN A 35 2.01 7.92 -10.66
C GLN A 35 1.51 6.51 -10.38
N SER A 36 0.88 6.29 -9.23
CA SER A 36 0.36 5.00 -8.78
C SER A 36 -1.14 5.07 -8.44
N SER A 37 -1.82 6.06 -9.01
CA SER A 37 -3.27 6.26 -8.88
C SER A 37 -4.08 5.05 -9.36
N SER A 38 -3.54 4.26 -10.28
CA SER A 38 -4.03 2.94 -10.66
C SER A 38 -2.89 1.93 -10.55
N GLY A 39 -2.88 1.12 -9.49
CA GLY A 39 -1.78 0.20 -9.18
C GLY A 39 -1.48 0.07 -7.69
N THR A 40 -0.36 -0.56 -7.36
CA THR A 40 0.03 -0.90 -5.99
C THR A 40 1.37 -0.31 -5.57
N VAL A 41 1.39 0.26 -4.35
CA VAL A 41 2.60 0.87 -3.78
C VAL A 41 2.84 0.30 -2.40
N LEU A 42 4.00 -0.33 -2.19
CA LEU A 42 4.49 -0.55 -0.83
C LEU A 42 5.24 0.70 -0.36
N ALA A 43 4.69 1.39 0.64
CA ALA A 43 5.36 2.49 1.31
C ALA A 43 6.00 2.03 2.62
N ILE A 44 7.28 2.37 2.79
CA ILE A 44 8.08 2.02 3.97
C ILE A 44 8.47 3.31 4.70
N ILE A 45 8.06 3.43 5.96
CA ILE A 45 8.54 4.48 6.86
C ILE A 45 9.75 3.90 7.61
N ASN A 46 10.94 4.14 7.06
CA ASN A 46 12.21 3.72 7.65
C ASN A 46 12.52 4.53 8.93
N SER A 47 13.44 4.03 9.76
CA SER A 47 13.92 4.74 10.94
C SER A 47 15.29 4.22 11.41
N VAL A 48 15.92 4.96 12.33
CA VAL A 48 17.15 4.53 13.01
C VAL A 48 16.91 3.50 14.12
N CYS A 49 15.66 3.09 14.39
CA CYS A 49 15.34 2.11 15.44
C CYS A 49 16.07 0.79 15.19
N GLY A 50 16.56 0.14 16.25
CA GLY A 50 17.10 -1.23 16.15
C GLY A 50 16.10 -2.24 15.57
N CYS A 51 14.80 -2.03 15.79
CA CYS A 51 13.72 -2.80 15.19
C CYS A 51 13.62 -2.64 13.65
N ALA A 52 14.00 -1.47 13.11
CA ALA A 52 14.07 -1.28 11.67
C ALA A 52 15.25 -2.04 11.07
N ALA A 53 16.42 -1.96 11.73
CA ALA A 53 17.65 -2.64 11.32
C ALA A 53 17.56 -4.16 11.42
N ALA A 54 17.02 -4.69 12.50
CA ALA A 54 16.98 -6.13 12.75
C ALA A 54 15.88 -6.84 11.95
N ASN A 55 14.75 -6.16 11.72
CA ASN A 55 13.51 -6.83 11.28
C ASN A 55 12.89 -6.20 10.03
N ALA A 56 12.56 -4.91 10.03
CA ALA A 56 11.78 -4.31 8.94
C ALA A 56 12.54 -4.28 7.60
N ARG A 57 13.76 -3.75 7.57
CA ARG A 57 14.55 -3.69 6.32
C ARG A 57 14.97 -5.08 5.82
N PRO A 58 15.41 -6.01 6.69
CA PRO A 58 15.64 -7.39 6.27
C PRO A 58 14.38 -8.10 5.73
N ALA A 59 13.20 -7.82 6.28
CA ALA A 59 11.96 -8.38 5.76
C ALA A 59 11.65 -7.94 4.32
N VAL A 60 11.89 -6.66 4.00
CA VAL A 60 11.78 -6.14 2.62
C VAL A 60 12.76 -6.85 1.67
N ALA A 61 13.99 -7.13 2.13
CA ALA A 61 14.97 -7.88 1.35
C ALA A 61 14.51 -9.33 1.07
N LEU A 62 13.88 -9.98 2.06
CA LEU A 62 13.42 -11.37 1.94
C LEU A 62 12.27 -11.55 0.94
N VAL A 63 11.47 -10.51 0.69
CA VAL A 63 10.33 -10.59 -0.23
C VAL A 63 10.68 -10.22 -1.67
N GLN A 64 11.92 -9.86 -1.99
CA GLN A 64 12.32 -9.42 -3.35
C GLN A 64 12.05 -10.45 -4.46
N SER A 65 12.07 -11.74 -4.13
CA SER A 65 11.83 -12.83 -5.09
C SER A 65 10.41 -13.41 -5.04
N VAL A 66 9.51 -12.81 -4.24
CA VAL A 66 8.12 -13.24 -4.14
C VAL A 66 7.35 -12.79 -5.39
N THR A 67 6.28 -13.49 -5.74
CA THR A 67 5.35 -13.07 -6.80
C THR A 67 3.94 -13.29 -6.29
N PRO A 68 3.02 -12.32 -6.48
CA PRO A 68 3.20 -11.01 -7.14
C PRO A 68 4.08 -10.03 -6.34
N GLN A 69 4.58 -8.99 -7.02
CA GLN A 69 5.24 -7.82 -6.40
C GLN A 69 4.35 -6.59 -6.55
N PRO A 70 4.40 -5.62 -5.62
CA PRO A 70 3.78 -4.32 -5.84
C PRO A 70 4.43 -3.62 -7.03
N ASP A 71 3.66 -2.80 -7.75
CA ASP A 71 4.14 -2.05 -8.92
C ASP A 71 5.27 -1.09 -8.55
N ARG A 72 5.20 -0.55 -7.32
CA ARG A 72 6.24 0.33 -6.77
C ARG A 72 6.54 0.02 -5.31
N MET A 73 7.77 0.29 -4.93
CA MET A 73 8.20 0.30 -3.53
C MET A 73 8.89 1.63 -3.26
N VAL A 74 8.42 2.34 -2.25
CA VAL A 74 8.94 3.66 -1.86
C VAL A 74 9.31 3.68 -0.39
N THR A 75 10.25 4.54 -0.01
CA THR A 75 10.65 4.73 1.38
C THR A 75 10.80 6.21 1.71
N VAL A 76 10.35 6.58 2.91
CA VAL A 76 10.68 7.84 3.58
C VAL A 76 11.45 7.53 4.86
N PHE A 77 12.26 8.46 5.37
CA PHE A 77 13.04 8.22 6.58
C PHE A 77 12.56 9.07 7.76
N ALA A 78 11.83 8.43 8.69
CA ALA A 78 11.33 9.10 9.88
C ALA A 78 12.45 9.70 10.74
N GLY A 79 12.33 11.00 11.01
CA GLY A 79 13.31 11.77 11.78
C GLY A 79 14.50 12.29 10.98
N GLN A 80 14.63 11.92 9.69
CA GLN A 80 15.57 12.54 8.75
C GLN A 80 14.79 13.40 7.74
N ASP A 81 13.89 12.77 6.98
CA ASP A 81 13.10 13.39 5.91
C ASP A 81 11.73 13.78 6.47
N MET A 82 11.70 14.82 7.30
CA MET A 82 10.53 15.17 8.12
C MET A 82 9.31 15.51 7.26
N GLU A 83 9.49 16.29 6.19
CA GLU A 83 8.41 16.73 5.30
C GLU A 83 7.85 15.54 4.50
N ALA A 84 8.71 14.73 3.88
CA ALA A 84 8.28 13.50 3.20
C ALA A 84 7.56 12.53 4.14
N THR A 85 8.09 12.33 5.35
CA THR A 85 7.46 11.45 6.35
C THR A 85 6.10 11.99 6.80
N ALA A 86 5.98 13.30 6.99
CA ALA A 86 4.70 13.93 7.33
C ALA A 86 3.69 13.77 6.20
N ARG A 87 4.10 14.05 4.96
CA ARG A 87 3.23 13.92 3.78
C ARG A 87 2.74 12.49 3.57
N LEU A 88 3.62 11.50 3.66
CA LEU A 88 3.21 10.10 3.54
C LEU A 88 2.20 9.69 4.64
N ARG A 89 2.31 10.26 5.85
CA ARG A 89 1.36 9.98 6.93
C ARG A 89 -0.02 10.58 6.70
N GLU A 90 -0.15 11.62 5.88
CA GLU A 90 -1.46 12.18 5.52
C GLU A 90 -2.28 11.19 4.68
N HIS A 91 -1.63 10.38 3.84
CA HIS A 91 -2.26 9.25 3.12
C HIS A 91 -2.68 8.10 4.05
N LEU A 92 -2.27 8.13 5.32
CA LEU A 92 -2.58 7.13 6.35
C LEU A 92 -3.50 7.71 7.44
N ALA A 93 -4.38 8.64 7.08
CA ALA A 93 -5.29 9.28 8.01
C ALA A 93 -6.09 8.24 8.82
N GLY A 94 -6.05 8.37 10.16
CA GLY A 94 -6.69 7.43 11.08
C GLY A 94 -5.78 6.29 11.57
N VAL A 95 -4.60 6.10 10.99
CA VAL A 95 -3.60 5.14 11.48
C VAL A 95 -2.64 5.85 12.46
N PRO A 96 -2.43 5.32 13.68
CA PRO A 96 -1.49 5.91 14.62
C PRO A 96 -0.06 5.97 14.06
N PRO A 97 0.62 7.13 14.16
CA PRO A 97 1.97 7.26 13.62
C PRO A 97 2.95 6.39 14.42
N SER A 98 3.71 5.55 13.73
CA SER A 98 4.81 4.79 14.33
C SER A 98 5.97 4.64 13.34
N SER A 99 7.13 4.17 13.82
CA SER A 99 8.29 3.89 12.98
C SER A 99 9.19 2.83 13.63
N PRO A 100 9.66 1.80 12.89
CA PRO A 100 9.36 1.52 11.49
C PRO A 100 7.88 1.18 11.27
N PHE A 101 7.38 1.45 10.08
CA PHE A 101 6.00 1.20 9.67
C PHE A 101 5.98 0.87 8.17
N MET A 102 5.09 -0.01 7.74
CA MET A 102 4.89 -0.33 6.32
C MET A 102 3.40 -0.27 5.98
N ALA A 103 3.07 0.17 4.77
CA ALA A 103 1.72 0.09 4.23
C ALA A 103 1.75 -0.30 2.76
N LEU A 104 0.80 -1.15 2.37
CA LEU A 104 0.52 -1.43 0.97
C LEU A 104 -0.71 -0.62 0.58
N PHE A 105 -0.56 0.17 -0.48
CA PHE A 105 -1.62 0.92 -1.10
C PHE A 105 -2.06 0.23 -2.38
N LYS A 106 -3.35 0.34 -2.69
CA LYS A 106 -3.93 -0.04 -3.98
C LYS A 106 -4.86 1.09 -4.43
N ASP A 107 -4.61 1.62 -5.62
CA ASP A 107 -5.42 2.68 -6.23
C ASP A 107 -5.54 3.94 -5.33
N GLY A 108 -4.45 4.25 -4.62
CA GLY A 108 -4.37 5.39 -3.69
C GLY A 108 -4.83 5.10 -2.25
N ASP A 109 -5.50 3.98 -2.00
CA ASP A 109 -6.03 3.65 -0.68
C ASP A 109 -5.16 2.62 0.07
N PRO A 110 -4.94 2.78 1.39
CA PRO A 110 -4.20 1.80 2.19
C PRO A 110 -5.02 0.52 2.39
N VAL A 111 -4.56 -0.60 1.82
CA VAL A 111 -5.23 -1.91 1.91
C VAL A 111 -4.61 -2.83 2.96
N TRP A 112 -3.37 -2.58 3.35
CA TRP A 112 -2.68 -3.32 4.42
C TRP A 112 -1.70 -2.40 5.14
N VAL A 113 -1.57 -2.57 6.46
CA VAL A 113 -0.67 -1.78 7.30
C VAL A 113 0.05 -2.67 8.32
N LEU A 114 1.29 -2.31 8.62
CA LEU A 114 2.11 -2.93 9.65
C LEU A 114 2.80 -1.86 10.49
N GLU A 115 2.20 -1.60 11.64
CA GLU A 115 2.69 -0.71 12.68
C GLU A 115 3.90 -1.28 13.43
N ARG A 116 4.67 -0.39 14.07
CA ARG A 116 5.81 -0.74 14.93
C ARG A 116 5.48 -1.82 15.97
N ARG A 117 4.32 -1.72 16.64
CA ARG A 117 3.89 -2.70 17.66
C ARG A 117 3.73 -4.13 17.11
N MET A 118 3.52 -4.24 15.80
CA MET A 118 3.42 -5.51 15.08
C MET A 118 4.76 -5.93 14.45
N ILE A 119 5.83 -5.14 14.59
CA ILE A 119 7.20 -5.43 14.14
C ILE A 119 8.10 -5.78 15.33
N GLU A 120 7.93 -5.08 16.45
CA GLU A 120 8.70 -5.31 17.67
C GLU A 120 8.54 -6.74 18.19
N GLY A 121 9.65 -7.38 18.54
CA GLY A 121 9.69 -8.75 19.06
C GLY A 121 9.49 -9.86 18.02
N ARG A 122 9.27 -9.55 16.75
CA ARG A 122 9.14 -10.54 15.67
C ARG A 122 10.43 -10.69 14.88
N SER A 123 10.56 -11.80 14.16
CA SER A 123 11.66 -12.01 13.22
C SER A 123 11.39 -11.36 11.87
N ALA A 124 12.45 -11.02 11.13
CA ALA A 124 12.37 -10.59 9.74
C ALA A 124 11.59 -11.58 8.86
N SER A 125 11.76 -12.89 9.06
CA SER A 125 11.05 -13.93 8.31
C SER A 125 9.54 -13.93 8.54
N ALA A 126 9.10 -13.67 9.78
CA ALA A 126 7.68 -13.58 10.09
C ALA A 126 7.04 -12.35 9.43
N ILE A 127 7.74 -11.21 9.44
CA ILE A 127 7.28 -9.99 8.77
C ILE A 127 7.28 -10.17 7.24
N ALA A 128 8.28 -10.86 6.69
CA ALA A 128 8.33 -11.18 5.27
C ALA A 128 7.16 -12.10 4.84
N ALA A 129 6.73 -13.01 5.72
CA ALA A 129 5.54 -13.83 5.46
C ALA A 129 4.26 -12.99 5.39
N ASP A 130 4.10 -12.00 6.29
CA ASP A 130 2.96 -11.08 6.24
C ASP A 130 2.98 -10.23 4.95
N LEU A 131 4.15 -9.69 4.59
CA LEU A 131 4.34 -8.93 3.36
C LEU A 131 3.99 -9.76 2.13
N LYS A 132 4.48 -11.00 2.07
CA LYS A 132 4.14 -11.95 1.01
C LYS A 132 2.63 -12.17 0.91
N ALA A 133 1.96 -12.42 2.04
CA ALA A 133 0.52 -12.62 2.07
C ALA A 133 -0.24 -11.36 1.61
N ALA A 134 0.22 -10.17 2.00
CA ALA A 134 -0.35 -8.90 1.55
C ALA A 134 -0.16 -8.69 0.03
N PHE A 135 1.00 -9.04 -0.52
CA PHE A 135 1.24 -8.96 -1.96
C PHE A 135 0.34 -9.92 -2.72
N GLU A 136 0.28 -11.18 -2.30
CA GLU A 136 -0.61 -12.19 -2.89
C GLU A 136 -2.09 -11.75 -2.88
N ALA A 137 -2.53 -11.06 -1.83
CA ALA A 137 -3.91 -10.59 -1.69
C ALA A 137 -4.24 -9.35 -2.54
N HIS A 138 -3.27 -8.48 -2.83
CA HIS A 138 -3.56 -7.13 -3.36
C HIS A 138 -2.77 -6.73 -4.61
N ALA A 139 -1.56 -7.27 -4.82
CA ALA A 139 -0.68 -6.93 -5.93
C ALA A 139 -0.85 -7.84 -7.16
N GLY A 140 -1.56 -8.96 -7.02
CA GLY A 140 -2.02 -9.77 -8.15
C GLY A 140 -3.24 -9.12 -8.80
N ASP A 141 -3.25 -9.06 -10.12
CA ASP A 141 -4.29 -8.50 -11.00
C ASP A 141 -4.28 -6.97 -11.14
N GLY A 142 -3.35 -6.50 -11.97
CA GLY A 142 -3.50 -5.29 -12.76
C GLY A 142 -4.57 -5.49 -13.83
N ALA A 143 -5.83 -5.38 -13.43
CA ALA A 143 -6.94 -5.08 -14.33
C ALA A 143 -7.86 -4.12 -13.60
N SER A 144 -7.81 -2.86 -14.01
CA SER A 144 -8.90 -1.90 -13.84
C SER A 144 -10.23 -2.61 -14.12
N SER A 145 -11.07 -2.82 -13.10
CA SER A 145 -12.45 -3.18 -13.35
C SER A 145 -13.17 -1.92 -13.80
N ASP A 146 -13.25 -1.79 -15.12
CA ASP A 146 -14.11 -0.91 -15.92
C ASP A 146 -15.15 -0.09 -15.13
N GLU A 147 -15.07 1.23 -15.29
CA GLU A 147 -16.26 2.08 -15.37
C GLU A 147 -17.16 1.57 -16.53
N ASN A 148 -18.04 0.60 -16.27
CA ASN A 148 -19.37 0.47 -16.89
C ASN A 148 -20.01 -0.85 -16.51
N LEU A 149 -20.70 -0.90 -15.37
CA LEU A 149 -21.60 -2.01 -15.05
C LEU A 149 -22.81 -1.58 -14.22
N ILE A 150 -23.40 -0.40 -14.45
CA ILE A 150 -24.83 -0.17 -14.15
C ILE A 150 -25.44 0.89 -15.09
N ALA A 151 -25.61 0.53 -16.36
CA ALA A 151 -26.48 1.29 -17.28
C ALA A 151 -27.31 0.32 -18.14
N ASP A 152 -27.92 -0.70 -17.53
CA ASP A 152 -29.07 -1.38 -18.14
C ASP A 152 -29.89 -2.13 -17.09
N VAL A 153 -30.79 -1.42 -16.41
CA VAL A 153 -32.01 -2.06 -15.91
C VAL A 153 -33.17 -1.20 -16.40
N GLY A 154 -33.68 -1.63 -17.55
CA GLY A 154 -34.78 -1.04 -18.27
C GLY A 154 -36.02 -0.78 -17.41
N ALA A 155 -36.71 0.28 -17.79
CA ALA A 155 -38.04 0.63 -17.36
C ALA A 155 -39.00 -0.58 -17.48
N VAL A 156 -39.49 -1.06 -16.34
CA VAL A 156 -40.67 -1.93 -16.31
C VAL A 156 -41.89 -1.05 -16.50
N ALA A 157 -42.42 -1.09 -17.73
CA ALA A 157 -43.71 -0.56 -18.10
C ALA A 157 -44.82 -1.37 -17.43
N THR A 158 -45.82 -0.66 -16.91
CA THR A 158 -47.10 -1.16 -16.46
C THR A 158 -47.92 -1.66 -17.64
N ASP A 159 -48.40 -2.90 -17.63
CA ASP A 159 -49.68 -3.21 -18.31
C ASP A 159 -50.39 -4.41 -17.68
N SER A 160 -51.71 -4.31 -17.61
CA SER A 160 -52.63 -5.25 -16.95
C SER A 160 -52.95 -6.46 -17.85
N PRO A 161 -53.33 -7.63 -17.30
CA PRO A 161 -53.68 -8.78 -18.12
C PRO A 161 -55.09 -8.66 -18.75
N PRO A 162 -55.30 -9.09 -20.01
CA PRO A 162 -56.60 -9.03 -20.63
C PRO A 162 -57.53 -10.18 -20.24
N SER A 163 -58.81 -9.84 -20.18
CA SER A 163 -59.99 -10.67 -19.92
C SER A 163 -60.16 -11.79 -20.93
N THR A 164 -60.36 -13.03 -20.46
CA THR A 164 -61.06 -14.07 -21.23
C THR A 164 -61.82 -15.00 -20.29
N PHE A 165 -63.06 -14.64 -19.98
CA PHE A 165 -64.05 -15.54 -19.40
C PHE A 165 -65.38 -15.33 -20.15
N LYS A 166 -65.67 -16.18 -21.14
CA LYS A 166 -67.04 -16.60 -21.45
C LYS A 166 -67.12 -17.78 -22.42
N SER A 167 -67.87 -18.77 -21.93
CA SER A 167 -68.80 -19.62 -22.66
C SER A 167 -68.26 -20.68 -23.61
N ILE A 168 -68.36 -21.96 -23.20
CA ILE A 168 -68.98 -23.00 -24.03
C ILE A 168 -69.87 -23.88 -23.13
N LEU A 169 -71.08 -24.10 -23.62
CA LEU A 169 -72.07 -25.12 -23.23
C LEU A 169 -71.50 -26.53 -23.17
#